data_AF-A0A968XK99-F1
#
_entry.id   AF-A0A968XK99-F1
#
_cell.length_a   1.000
_cell.length_b   1.000
_cell.length_c   1.000
_cell.angle_alpha   90.00
_cell.angle_beta   90.00
_cell.angle_gamma   90.00
#
_symmetry.space_group_name_H-M   'P 1'
#
loop_
_entity.id
_entity.type
_entity.pdbx_description
1 polymer ?
#
loop_
_entity_poly.entity_id
_entity_poly.type
_entity_poly.pdbx_seq_one_letter_code
_entity_poly.pdbx_strand_id
1 'polypeptide(L)' 'MLERTAETLTDGLRSLLLEKSGYSTKLFEFIATEHTPKNNMLVGTRLENKEETKNVESQIAEIKEFYGIKKQRLETLLES' A
#
# COMPACT_ATOMS: atom_id res chain seq x y z
N MET A 1 0.68 9.14 18.09
CA MET A 1 1.12 7.74 17.83
C MET A 1 0.16 7.04 16.86
N LEU A 2 -1.16 7.11 17.12
CA LEU A 2 -2.21 6.55 16.24
C LEU A 2 -2.16 7.07 14.79
N GLU A 3 -1.91 8.36 14.58
CA GLU A 3 -1.86 8.96 13.23
C GLU A 3 -0.77 8.37 12.35
N ARG A 4 0.44 8.18 12.90
CA ARG A 4 1.55 7.57 12.16
C ARG A 4 1.28 6.11 11.84
N THR A 5 0.69 5.36 12.78
CA THR A 5 0.30 3.97 12.54
C THR A 5 -0.76 3.87 11.44
N ALA A 6 -1.77 4.76 11.44
CA ALA A 6 -2.80 4.79 10.41
C ALA A 6 -2.24 5.16 9.02
N GLU A 7 -1.29 6.10 8.97
CA GLU A 7 -0.58 6.47 7.73
C GLU A 7 0.19 5.28 7.16
N THR A 8 1.08 4.67 7.96
CA THR A 8 1.87 3.50 7.54
C THR A 8 0.99 2.33 7.14
N LEU A 9 -0.09 2.06 7.88
CA LEU A 9 -1.05 1.00 7.55
C LEU A 9 -1.72 1.24 6.20
N THR A 10 -2.16 2.47 5.96
CA THR A 10 -2.84 2.83 4.70
C THR A 10 -1.89 2.73 3.51
N ASP A 11 -0.67 3.24 3.64
CA ASP A 11 0.33 3.21 2.57
C ASP A 11 0.83 1.78 2.30
N GLY A 12 1.04 0.98 3.35
CA GLY A 12 1.37 -0.44 3.20
C GLY A 12 0.28 -1.23 2.46
N LEU A 13 -0.99 -1.03 2.82
CA LEU A 13 -2.11 -1.67 2.10
C LEU A 13 -2.18 -1.24 0.64
N ARG A 14 -1.96 0.05 0.34
CA ARG A 14 -1.92 0.53 -1.06
C ARG A 14 -0.78 -0.11 -1.84
N SER A 15 0.39 -0.29 -1.22
CA SER A 15 1.55 -0.98 -1.80
C SER A 15 1.18 -2.40 -2.21
N LEU A 16 0.64 -3.18 -1.27
CA LEU A 16 0.26 -4.58 -1.51
C LEU A 16 -0.86 -4.69 -2.57
N LEU A 17 -1.83 -3.78 -2.57
CA LEU A 17 -2.91 -3.80 -3.57
C LEU A 17 -2.40 -3.52 -4.99
N LEU A 18 -1.42 -2.63 -5.14
CA LEU A 18 -0.76 -2.38 -6.41
C LEU A 18 0.09 -3.59 -6.85
N GLU A 19 0.78 -4.24 -5.91
CA GLU A 19 1.51 -5.48 -6.18
C GLU A 19 0.59 -6.60 -6.64
N LYS A 20 -0.52 -6.85 -5.94
CA LYS A 20 -1.56 -7.79 -6.39
C LYS A 20 -2.07 -7.46 -7.81
N SER A 21 -2.06 -6.19 -8.18
CA SER A 21 -2.49 -5.71 -9.50
C SER A 21 -1.42 -5.79 -10.60
N GLY A 22 -0.21 -6.28 -10.29
CA GLY A 22 0.88 -6.46 -11.25
C GLY A 22 1.82 -5.25 -11.37
N TYR A 23 1.95 -4.45 -10.31
CA TYR A 23 2.93 -3.36 -10.23
C TYR A 23 4.03 -3.71 -9.23
N SER A 24 5.29 -3.37 -9.52
CA SER A 24 6.31 -3.24 -8.48
C SER A 24 6.11 -1.90 -7.77
N THR A 25 6.19 -1.90 -6.44
CA THR A 25 5.96 -0.69 -5.64
C THR A 25 7.22 -0.19 -4.94
N LYS A 26 7.33 1.13 -4.78
CA LYS A 26 8.38 1.79 -3.98
C LYS A 26 7.79 2.94 -3.18
N LEU A 27 8.08 2.96 -1.88
CA LEU A 27 7.68 4.02 -0.97
C LEU A 27 8.88 4.90 -0.63
N PHE A 28 8.73 6.21 -0.77
CA PHE A 28 9.76 7.20 -0.44
C PHE A 28 9.21 8.20 0.57
N GLU A 29 9.96 8.47 1.63
CA GLU A 29 9.66 9.58 2.53
C GLU A 29 10.34 10.85 1.98
N PHE A 30 9.57 11.91 1.78
CA PHE A 30 10.13 13.23 1.47
C PHE A 30 10.26 14.06 2.74
N ILE A 31 11.47 14.56 3.01
CA ILE A 31 11.74 15.53 4.07
C ILE A 31 12.03 16.86 3.38
N ALA A 32 11.06 17.78 3.36
CA ALA A 32 11.32 19.14 2.89
C ALA A 32 12.12 19.92 3.95
N THR A 33 12.87 20.94 3.51
CA THR A 33 13.73 21.77 4.35
C THR A 33 12.99 22.77 5.24
N GLU A 34 11.69 22.98 5.05
CA GLU A 34 10.88 23.96 5.78
C GLU A 34 9.57 23.32 6.26
N HIS A 35 9.40 23.18 7.58
CA HIS A 35 8.17 22.95 8.38
C HIS A 35 6.91 22.30 7.77
N THR A 36 6.99 21.57 6.67
CA THR A 36 5.87 20.80 6.12
C THR A 36 5.75 19.46 6.85
N PRO A 37 4.52 18.97 7.05
CA PRO A 37 4.30 17.59 7.47
C PRO A 37 5.05 16.63 6.53
N LYS A 38 5.55 15.52 7.09
CA LYS A 38 6.17 14.45 6.30
C LYS A 38 5.18 13.96 5.25
N ASN A 39 5.65 13.75 4.02
CA ASN A 39 4.83 13.21 2.93
C ASN A 39 5.48 11.94 2.39
N ASN A 40 4.71 10.85 2.35
CA ASN A 40 5.14 9.60 1.72
C ASN A 40 4.69 9.60 0.25
N MET A 41 5.59 9.24 -0.66
CA MET A 41 5.30 9.06 -2.07
C MET A 41 5.35 7.56 -2.42
N LEU A 42 4.24 7.02 -2.91
CA LEU A 42 4.14 5.65 -3.40
C LEU A 42 4.21 5.64 -4.93
N VAL A 43 5.17 4.91 -5.49
CA VAL A 43 5.38 4.75 -6.93
C VAL A 43 5.06 3.32 -7.32
N GLY A 44 4.24 3.13 -8.36
CA GLY A 44 3.95 1.83 -8.96
C GLY A 44 4.47 1.75 -10.39
N THR A 45 5.30 0.75 -10.68
CA THR A 45 5.82 0.46 -12.03
C THR A 45 5.20 -0.83 -12.54
N ARG A 46 4.50 -0.79 -13.68
CA ARG A 46 3.84 -1.97 -14.25
C ARG A 46 4.87 -3.03 -14.62
N LEU A 47 4.64 -4.26 -14.18
CA LEU A 47 5.47 -5.40 -14.54
C LEU A 47 4.98 -6.03 -15.86
N GLU A 48 5.91 -6.49 -16.69
CA GLU A 48 5.59 -7.22 -17.93
C GLU A 48 5.11 -8.65 -17.64
N ASN A 49 5.60 -9.27 -16.56
CA ASN A 49 5.23 -10.62 -16.12
C ASN A 49 4.59 -10.59 -14.73
N LYS A 50 3.38 -11.14 -14.59
CA LYS A 50 2.65 -11.23 -13.32
C LYS A 50 3.17 -12.29 -12.34
N GLU A 51 4.08 -13.17 -12.75
CA GLU A 51 4.51 -14.28 -11.89
C GLU A 51 5.33 -13.88 -10.67
N GLU A 52 5.85 -12.65 -10.61
CA GLU A 52 6.60 -12.12 -9.45
C GLU A 52 5.71 -11.80 -8.24
N THR A 53 4.38 -11.76 -8.38
CA THR A 53 3.46 -11.34 -7.31
C THR A 53 2.90 -12.51 -6.50
N LYS A 54 3.73 -13.51 -6.17
CA LYS A 54 3.31 -14.67 -5.37
C LYS A 54 3.25 -14.28 -3.88
N ASN A 55 2.13 -14.58 -3.22
CA ASN A 55 1.84 -14.41 -1.78
C ASN A 55 1.44 -13.01 -1.27
N VAL A 56 1.05 -12.07 -2.13
CA VAL A 56 0.58 -10.74 -1.67
C VAL A 56 -0.84 -10.80 -1.09
N GLU A 57 -1.68 -11.70 -1.59
CA GLU A 57 -3.09 -11.81 -1.18
C GLU A 57 -3.26 -12.27 0.28
N SER A 58 -2.43 -13.22 0.75
CA SER A 58 -2.46 -13.67 2.14
C SER A 58 -2.04 -12.55 3.10
N GLN A 59 -1.03 -11.76 2.73
CA GLN A 59 -0.58 -10.62 3.53
C GLN A 59 -1.67 -9.55 3.66
N ILE A 60 -2.40 -9.25 2.58
CA ILE A 60 -3.54 -8.32 2.62
C ILE A 60 -4.63 -8.83 3.58
N ALA A 61 -4.96 -10.12 3.50
CA ALA A 61 -5.96 -10.74 4.36
C ALA A 61 -5.57 -10.67 5.85
N GLU A 62 -4.33 -11.05 6.18
CA GLU A 62 -3.80 -11.01 7.55
C GLU A 62 -3.82 -9.59 8.14
N ILE A 63 -3.40 -8.58 7.37
CA ILE A 63 -3.43 -7.18 7.80
C ILE A 63 -4.87 -6.71 8.04
N LYS A 64 -5.80 -7.06 7.15
CA LYS A 64 -7.22 -6.69 7.29
C LYS A 64 -7.84 -7.33 8.52
N GLU A 65 -7.53 -8.60 8.79
CA GLU A 65 -8.00 -9.30 9.99
C GLU A 65 -7.42 -8.68 11.26
N PHE A 66 -6.10 -8.49 11.32
CA PHE A 66 -5.42 -7.96 12.51
C PHE A 66 -5.92 -6.56 12.91
N TYR A 67 -6.16 -5.68 11.94
CA TYR A 67 -6.65 -4.31 12.20
C TYR A 67 -8.18 -4.18 12.12
N GLY A 68 -8.92 -5.27 11.88
CA GLY A 68 -10.39 -5.25 11.76
C GLY A 68 -10.91 -4.43 10.57
N ILE A 69 -10.14 -4.34 9.48
CA ILE A 69 -10.49 -3.55 8.29
C ILE A 69 -11.49 -4.32 7.45
N LYS A 70 -12.76 -3.92 7.54
CA LYS A 70 -13.86 -4.56 6.79
C LYS A 70 -13.90 -4.19 5.31
N LYS A 71 -13.47 -2.97 4.97
CA LYS A 71 -13.55 -2.44 3.61
C LYS A 71 -12.37 -1.54 3.31
N GLN A 72 -11.74 -1.77 2.17
CA GLN A 72 -10.69 -0.93 1.62
C GLN A 72 -11.15 -0.42 0.25
N ARG A 73 -11.16 0.90 0.04
CA ARG A 73 -11.77 1.52 -1.15
C ARG A 73 -11.02 1.22 -2.46
N LEU A 74 -9.69 1.24 -2.43
CA LEU A 74 -8.83 0.95 -3.57
C LEU A 74 -8.93 -0.51 -4.01
N GLU A 75 -9.03 -1.44 -3.06
CA GLU A 75 -9.28 -2.86 -3.34
C GLU A 75 -10.55 -3.04 -4.17
N THR A 76 -11.67 -2.43 -3.74
CA THR A 76 -12.93 -2.46 -4.51
C THR A 76 -12.79 -1.82 -5.90
N LEU A 77 -11.94 -0.80 -6.07
CA LEU A 77 -11.72 -0.15 -7.36
C LEU A 77 -10.89 -1.00 -8.33
N LEU A 78 -9.97 -1.81 -7.82
CA LEU A 78 -9.07 -2.65 -8.61
C LEU A 78 -9.71 -3.98 -9.04
N GLU A 79 -10.79 -4.38 -8.35
CA GLU A 79 -11.60 -5.57 -8.69
C GLU A 79 -12.72 -5.27 -9.71
N SER A 80 -12.97 -4.00 -10.04
CA SER A 80 -13.97 -3.55 -11.02
C SER A 80 -13.41 -3.53 -12.44
#